data_AF-A0A7W2IYN2-F1
#
_entry.id   AF-A0A7W2IYN2-F1
#
_cell.length_a   1.000
_cell.length_b   1.000
_cell.length_c   1.000
_cell.angle_alpha   90.00
_cell.angle_beta   90.00
_cell.angle_gamma   90.00
#
_symmetry.space_group_name_H-M   'P 1'
#
loop_
_entity.id
_entity.type
_entity.pdbx_description
1 polymer ?
#
loop_
_entity_poly.entity_id
_entity_poly.type
_entity_poly.pdbx_seq_one_letter_code
_entity_poly.pdbx_strand_id
1 'polypeptide(L)'
;MNEIITALQNWNAIRKDAGALISFFNNLEGFKLDMSLFPVGVPLHAYPAIKDNALYFVVISEDYDVESPSDELEQHCFWMECKESLMNSQEITEEDALSRIDTWLNTKIEWINDITQTDLGIYQNFFIPTYDLLPQTYKANFALKDGLNPSLKAADLVLKSQSNLFFDTIIGEPPFIDRKKYYILDLL
;
A
#
# COMPACT_ATOMS: atom_id res chain seq x y z
N MET A 1 4.41 -17.78 9.15
CA MET A 1 3.88 -17.48 7.80
C MET A 1 2.36 -17.61 7.74
N ASN A 2 1.78 -18.70 8.29
CA ASN A 2 0.33 -18.95 8.24
C ASN A 2 -0.55 -17.75 8.67
N GLU A 3 -0.13 -16.97 9.66
CA GLU A 3 -0.86 -15.77 10.11
C GLU A 3 -0.89 -14.68 9.03
N ILE A 4 0.25 -14.39 8.39
CA ILE A 4 0.36 -13.47 7.25
C ILE A 4 -0.56 -13.93 6.12
N ILE A 5 -0.43 -15.19 5.68
CA ILE A 5 -1.24 -15.74 4.58
C ILE A 5 -2.74 -15.67 4.89
N THR A 6 -3.15 -16.02 6.12
CA THR A 6 -4.56 -15.91 6.55
C THR A 6 -5.06 -14.47 6.46
N ALA A 7 -4.27 -13.48 6.90
CA ALA A 7 -4.66 -12.07 6.86
C ALA A 7 -4.70 -11.50 5.43
N LEU A 8 -3.82 -11.96 4.55
CA LEU A 8 -3.83 -11.63 3.12
C LEU A 8 -5.01 -12.26 2.38
N GLN A 9 -5.37 -13.50 2.72
CA GLN A 9 -6.58 -14.15 2.22
C GLN A 9 -7.86 -13.43 2.68
N ASN A 10 -7.90 -12.98 3.95
CA ASN A 10 -8.99 -12.14 4.46
C ASN A 10 -9.13 -10.83 3.68
N TRP A 11 -8.01 -10.15 3.35
CA TRP A 11 -8.05 -8.98 2.46
C TRP A 11 -8.58 -9.34 1.08
N ASN A 12 -8.00 -10.37 0.44
CA ASN A 12 -8.35 -10.75 -0.93
C ASN A 12 -9.84 -11.11 -1.07
N ALA A 13 -10.43 -11.73 -0.05
CA ALA A 13 -11.85 -12.04 0.01
C ALA A 13 -12.78 -10.82 -0.03
N ILE A 14 -12.35 -9.65 0.48
CA ILE A 14 -13.17 -8.43 0.54
C ILE A 14 -12.86 -7.40 -0.56
N ARG A 15 -11.90 -7.65 -1.47
CA ARG A 15 -11.45 -6.65 -2.48
C ARG A 15 -12.53 -6.14 -3.45
N LYS A 16 -13.71 -6.77 -3.45
CA LYS A 16 -14.91 -6.35 -4.21
C LYS A 16 -16.14 -6.09 -3.33
N ASP A 17 -15.99 -6.13 -2.02
CA ASP A 17 -17.05 -5.78 -1.06
C ASP A 17 -16.86 -4.33 -0.61
N ALA A 18 -17.58 -3.41 -1.25
CA ALA A 18 -17.53 -1.99 -0.92
C ALA A 18 -17.90 -1.71 0.55
N GLY A 19 -18.86 -2.44 1.12
CA GLY A 19 -19.31 -2.24 2.49
C GLY A 19 -18.22 -2.62 3.50
N ALA A 20 -17.59 -3.77 3.31
CA ALA A 20 -16.44 -4.19 4.11
C ALA A 20 -15.27 -3.20 3.96
N LEU A 21 -14.89 -2.85 2.73
CA LEU A 21 -13.77 -1.93 2.46
C LEU A 21 -14.00 -0.54 3.07
N ILE A 22 -15.19 0.05 2.90
CA ILE A 22 -15.54 1.33 3.54
C ILE A 22 -15.41 1.24 5.07
N SER A 23 -15.81 0.11 5.68
CA SER A 23 -15.68 -0.06 7.13
C SER A 23 -14.22 -0.10 7.61
N PHE A 24 -13.31 -0.71 6.84
CA PHE A 24 -11.88 -0.75 7.16
C PHE A 24 -11.18 0.59 6.91
N PHE A 25 -11.47 1.28 5.80
CA PHE A 25 -10.85 2.57 5.48
C PHE A 25 -11.47 3.77 6.23
N ASN A 26 -12.50 3.56 7.05
CA ASN A 26 -13.10 4.63 7.82
C ASN A 26 -12.10 5.18 8.87
N ASN A 27 -11.81 6.48 8.81
CA ASN A 27 -10.77 7.16 9.59
C ASN A 27 -9.32 6.67 9.36
N LEU A 28 -9.04 5.86 8.33
CA LEU A 28 -7.67 5.51 7.96
C LEU A 28 -7.13 6.41 6.85
N GLU A 29 -5.97 7.01 7.12
CA GLU A 29 -5.29 7.96 6.22
C GLU A 29 -4.01 7.36 5.62
N GLY A 30 -3.48 6.28 6.20
CA GLY A 30 -2.25 5.65 5.77
C GLY A 30 -1.63 4.73 6.82
N PHE A 31 -0.35 4.41 6.66
CA PHE A 31 0.46 3.67 7.62
C PHE A 31 1.85 4.30 7.80
N LYS A 32 2.62 3.81 8.78
CA LYS A 32 4.04 4.20 8.94
C LYS A 32 4.95 3.15 8.32
N LEU A 33 5.89 3.58 7.49
CA LEU A 33 6.89 2.73 6.85
C LEU A 33 8.25 3.04 7.47
N ASP A 34 8.87 2.09 8.16
CA ASP A 34 10.23 2.26 8.69
C ASP A 34 11.27 1.70 7.72
N MET A 35 11.92 2.58 6.95
CA MET A 35 12.96 2.19 5.99
C MET A 35 14.25 1.68 6.66
N SER A 36 14.41 1.78 7.98
CA SER A 36 15.55 1.17 8.68
C SER A 36 15.46 -0.36 8.79
N LEU A 37 14.29 -0.95 8.51
CA LEU A 37 14.04 -2.38 8.52
C LEU A 37 14.39 -3.08 7.20
N PHE A 38 14.69 -2.31 6.14
CA PHE A 38 14.81 -2.81 4.77
C PHE A 38 16.16 -2.45 4.12
N PRO A 39 16.62 -3.25 3.14
CA PRO A 39 17.79 -2.89 2.34
C PRO A 39 17.55 -1.60 1.52
N VAL A 40 18.57 -0.74 1.46
CA VAL A 40 18.50 0.54 0.72
C VAL A 40 18.60 0.29 -0.79
N GLY A 41 17.71 0.92 -1.55
CA GLY A 41 17.71 0.85 -3.02
C GLY A 41 17.10 -0.42 -3.61
N VAL A 42 16.53 -1.32 -2.79
CA VAL A 42 15.74 -2.47 -3.25
C VAL A 42 14.25 -2.13 -3.07
N PRO A 43 13.39 -2.30 -4.09
CA PRO A 43 11.95 -2.04 -3.95
C PRO A 43 11.30 -2.84 -2.81
N LEU A 44 10.17 -2.34 -2.31
CA LEU A 44 9.31 -3.04 -1.35
C LEU A 44 7.96 -3.38 -1.96
N HIS A 45 7.38 -4.48 -1.50
CA HIS A 45 5.98 -4.83 -1.73
C HIS A 45 5.22 -4.67 -0.42
N ALA A 46 4.19 -3.81 -0.43
CA ALA A 46 3.34 -3.55 0.71
C ALA A 46 1.96 -4.17 0.48
N TYR A 47 1.68 -5.26 1.19
CA TYR A 47 0.47 -6.05 1.05
C TYR A 47 -0.57 -5.70 2.12
N PRO A 48 -1.73 -5.11 1.77
CA PRO A 48 -2.85 -4.95 2.70
C PRO A 48 -3.31 -6.31 3.26
N ALA A 49 -3.51 -6.36 4.57
CA ALA A 49 -3.79 -7.57 5.32
C ALA A 49 -4.83 -7.29 6.42
N ILE A 50 -5.80 -8.18 6.60
CA ILE A 50 -6.85 -8.04 7.63
C ILE A 50 -6.61 -9.05 8.76
N LYS A 51 -6.26 -8.51 9.93
CA LYS A 51 -5.98 -9.26 11.15
C LYS A 51 -6.76 -8.61 12.30
N ASP A 52 -7.37 -9.43 13.17
CA ASP A 52 -8.08 -8.98 14.37
C ASP A 52 -9.11 -7.84 14.14
N ASN A 53 -9.78 -7.87 12.97
CA ASN A 53 -10.71 -6.84 12.51
C ASN A 53 -10.09 -5.42 12.38
N ALA A 54 -8.81 -5.34 12.05
CA ALA A 54 -8.11 -4.13 11.66
C ALA A 54 -7.33 -4.32 10.35
N LEU A 55 -7.08 -3.20 9.64
CA LEU A 55 -6.25 -3.17 8.44
C LEU A 55 -4.79 -2.92 8.81
N TYR A 56 -3.92 -3.76 8.27
CA TYR A 56 -2.47 -3.64 8.33
C TYR A 56 -1.88 -3.69 6.92
N PHE A 57 -0.61 -3.36 6.79
CA PHE A 57 0.21 -3.71 5.62
C PHE A 57 1.34 -4.64 6.06
N VAL A 58 1.47 -5.80 5.42
CA VAL A 58 2.67 -6.64 5.51
C VAL A 58 3.64 -6.15 4.45
N VAL A 59 4.80 -5.64 4.87
CA VAL A 59 5.81 -5.08 3.96
C VAL A 59 7.04 -5.98 3.94
N ILE A 60 7.49 -6.30 2.72
CA ILE A 60 8.67 -7.11 2.43
C ILE A 60 9.49 -6.42 1.32
N SER A 61 10.80 -6.70 1.23
CA SER A 61 11.62 -6.23 0.10
C SER A 61 11.58 -7.24 -1.05
N GLU A 62 11.67 -6.75 -2.29
CA GLU A 62 11.67 -7.57 -3.52
C GLU A 62 12.72 -8.70 -3.47
N ASP A 63 13.90 -8.45 -2.88
CA ASP A 63 14.97 -9.47 -2.69
C ASP A 63 14.53 -10.69 -1.85
N TYR A 64 13.51 -10.53 -0.99
CA TYR A 64 13.00 -11.57 -0.10
C TYR A 64 11.62 -12.10 -0.49
N ASP A 65 10.91 -11.44 -1.42
CA ASP A 65 9.58 -11.87 -1.91
C ASP A 65 9.71 -12.95 -3.01
N VAL A 66 10.44 -14.01 -2.67
CA VAL A 66 10.88 -15.10 -3.56
C VAL A 66 10.65 -16.47 -2.91
N GLU A 67 10.65 -17.53 -3.73
CA GLU A 67 10.47 -18.90 -3.26
C GLU A 67 11.56 -19.28 -2.24
N SER A 68 11.13 -19.46 -0.99
CA SER A 68 11.98 -19.66 0.19
C SER A 68 11.22 -20.44 1.29
N PRO A 69 11.94 -21.03 2.27
CA PRO A 69 11.32 -21.61 3.46
C PRO A 69 10.39 -20.62 4.17
N SER A 70 9.24 -21.09 4.67
CA SER A 70 8.20 -20.21 5.24
C SER A 70 8.66 -19.40 6.46
N ASP A 71 9.62 -19.92 7.22
CA ASP A 71 10.23 -19.26 8.38
C ASP A 71 11.28 -18.22 7.99
N GLU A 72 11.98 -18.39 6.87
CA GLU A 72 12.88 -17.39 6.28
C GLU A 72 12.07 -16.22 5.73
N LEU A 73 11.06 -16.49 4.90
CA LEU A 73 10.14 -15.49 4.34
C LEU A 73 9.43 -14.66 5.43
N GLU A 74 9.03 -15.29 6.55
CA GLU A 74 8.38 -14.61 7.68
C GLU A 74 9.31 -13.61 8.38
N GLN A 75 10.60 -13.90 8.50
CA GLN A 75 11.57 -13.00 9.16
C GLN A 75 11.80 -11.70 8.40
N HIS A 76 11.44 -11.65 7.12
CA HIS A 76 11.53 -10.47 6.25
C HIS A 76 10.18 -9.75 6.03
N CYS A 77 9.10 -10.25 6.65
CA CYS A 77 7.77 -9.64 6.61
C CYS A 77 7.51 -8.76 7.84
N PHE A 78 7.30 -7.46 7.64
CA PHE A 78 7.05 -6.51 8.73
C PHE A 78 5.61 -5.97 8.71
N TRP A 79 4.92 -6.07 9.85
CA TRP A 79 3.57 -5.55 10.02
C TRP A 79 3.57 -4.04 10.28
N MET A 80 2.90 -3.28 9.41
CA MET A 80 2.69 -1.84 9.51
C MET A 80 1.23 -1.56 9.85
N GLU A 81 0.99 -0.99 11.02
CA GLU A 81 -0.35 -0.61 11.50
C GLU A 81 -0.81 0.71 10.85
N CYS A 82 -2.02 0.74 10.30
CA CYS A 82 -2.62 1.96 9.75
C CYS A 82 -3.05 2.92 10.86
N LYS A 83 -2.82 4.24 10.70
CA LYS A 83 -3.08 5.28 11.71
C LYS A 83 -3.49 6.63 11.10
N GLU A 84 -4.22 7.42 11.89
CA GLU A 84 -4.46 8.86 11.66
C GLU A 84 -3.14 9.66 11.70
N SER A 85 -3.00 10.72 10.87
CA SER A 85 -1.72 11.34 10.53
C SER A 85 -1.79 12.77 9.95
N LEU A 86 -1.30 13.76 10.72
CA LEU A 86 -1.15 15.17 10.27
C LEU A 86 -0.04 15.38 9.18
N MET A 87 -0.28 16.30 8.23
CA MET A 87 0.44 16.48 6.95
C MET A 87 1.70 17.39 6.96
N ASN A 88 2.20 17.80 5.77
CA ASN A 88 3.28 18.76 5.35
C ASN A 88 4.44 18.12 4.53
N SER A 89 5.02 18.83 3.55
CA SER A 89 5.63 18.25 2.33
C SER A 89 7.12 18.43 2.06
N GLN A 90 7.63 17.71 1.05
CA GLN A 90 7.99 18.38 -0.23
C GLN A 90 7.96 17.38 -1.39
N GLU A 91 9.12 16.95 -1.94
CA GLU A 91 9.36 16.37 -3.29
C GLU A 91 8.33 15.36 -3.86
N ILE A 92 8.09 15.27 -5.18
CA ILE A 92 6.95 15.95 -5.84
C ILE A 92 6.58 17.34 -5.27
N THR A 93 5.64 18.06 -5.88
CA THR A 93 5.23 19.34 -5.28
C THR A 93 4.35 19.09 -4.06
N GLU A 94 4.40 20.00 -3.08
CA GLU A 94 3.44 20.02 -1.96
C GLU A 94 2.00 19.99 -2.49
N GLU A 95 1.73 20.81 -3.49
CA GLU A 95 0.41 20.98 -4.11
C GLU A 95 -0.10 19.68 -4.75
N ASP A 96 0.72 18.98 -5.54
CA ASP A 96 0.34 17.69 -6.14
C ASP A 96 0.08 16.62 -5.09
N ALA A 97 0.96 16.52 -4.09
CA ALA A 97 0.85 15.53 -3.02
C ALA A 97 -0.41 15.74 -2.16
N LEU A 98 -0.63 16.97 -1.70
CA LEU A 98 -1.81 17.34 -0.93
C LEU A 98 -3.09 17.14 -1.75
N SER A 99 -3.10 17.55 -3.02
CA SER A 99 -4.25 17.37 -3.92
C SER A 99 -4.69 15.91 -4.04
N ARG A 100 -3.75 14.95 -4.13
CA ARG A 100 -4.07 13.52 -4.23
C ARG A 100 -4.53 12.91 -2.90
N ILE A 101 -3.93 13.34 -1.78
CA ILE A 101 -4.35 12.93 -0.43
C ILE A 101 -5.75 13.49 -0.16
N ASP A 102 -6.00 14.77 -0.43
CA ASP A 102 -7.32 15.39 -0.29
C ASP A 102 -8.35 14.75 -1.22
N THR A 103 -7.97 14.35 -2.44
CA THR A 103 -8.83 13.57 -3.33
C THR A 103 -9.23 12.25 -2.65
N TRP A 104 -8.29 11.48 -2.11
CA TRP A 104 -8.63 10.28 -1.32
C TRP A 104 -9.54 10.60 -0.13
N LEU A 105 -9.18 11.57 0.71
CA LEU A 105 -9.91 11.87 1.94
C LEU A 105 -11.38 12.22 1.65
N ASN A 106 -11.63 13.01 0.61
CA ASN A 106 -12.96 13.49 0.23
C ASN A 106 -13.77 12.51 -0.64
N THR A 107 -13.14 11.70 -1.50
CA THR A 107 -13.86 10.84 -2.47
C THR A 107 -13.70 9.33 -2.25
N LYS A 108 -12.92 8.86 -1.27
CA LYS A 108 -12.67 7.41 -1.05
C LYS A 108 -13.91 6.54 -1.01
N ILE A 109 -15.04 7.02 -0.49
CA ILE A 109 -16.29 6.23 -0.42
C ILE A 109 -16.87 6.01 -1.84
N GLU A 110 -16.95 7.07 -2.64
CA GLU A 110 -17.41 6.98 -4.04
C GLU A 110 -16.44 6.13 -4.86
N TRP A 111 -15.12 6.38 -4.72
CA TRP A 111 -14.09 5.61 -5.39
C TRP A 111 -14.08 4.12 -5.00
N ILE A 112 -14.30 3.77 -3.72
CA ILE A 112 -14.44 2.37 -3.29
C ILE A 112 -15.67 1.72 -3.93
N ASN A 113 -16.80 2.42 -4.01
CA ASN A 113 -17.98 1.90 -4.70
C ASN A 113 -17.70 1.64 -6.19
N ASP A 114 -17.00 2.55 -6.87
CA ASP A 114 -16.70 2.42 -8.30
C ASP A 114 -15.64 1.33 -8.59
N ILE A 115 -14.51 1.32 -7.86
CA ILE A 115 -13.40 0.37 -8.09
C ILE A 115 -13.83 -1.08 -7.82
N THR A 116 -14.76 -1.30 -6.89
CA THR A 116 -15.28 -2.65 -6.57
C THR A 116 -16.23 -3.21 -7.63
N GLN A 117 -16.82 -2.36 -8.49
CA GLN A 117 -17.58 -2.82 -9.66
C GLN A 117 -16.67 -3.31 -10.81
N THR A 118 -15.36 -3.08 -10.73
CA THR A 118 -14.42 -3.52 -11.77
C THR A 118 -14.05 -5.00 -11.65
N ASP A 119 -13.57 -5.59 -12.74
CA ASP A 119 -13.03 -6.94 -12.73
C ASP A 119 -11.80 -7.11 -11.83
N LEU A 120 -11.07 -6.02 -11.55
CA LEU A 120 -9.89 -6.04 -10.68
C LEU A 120 -10.25 -5.91 -9.19
N GLY A 121 -11.22 -5.05 -8.85
CA GLY A 121 -11.44 -4.61 -7.47
C GLY A 121 -10.35 -3.63 -6.99
N ILE A 122 -10.31 -3.33 -5.70
CA ILE A 122 -9.20 -2.57 -5.08
C ILE A 122 -7.86 -3.33 -5.22
N TYR A 123 -6.72 -2.66 -5.06
CA TYR A 123 -5.37 -3.24 -5.19
C TYR A 123 -5.13 -4.51 -4.35
N GLN A 124 -4.20 -5.36 -4.81
CA GLN A 124 -3.65 -6.51 -4.06
C GLN A 124 -2.46 -6.09 -3.21
N ASN A 125 -1.70 -5.10 -3.64
CA ASN A 125 -0.46 -4.61 -3.04
C ASN A 125 -0.09 -3.24 -3.60
N PHE A 126 0.94 -2.63 -3.01
CA PHE A 126 1.69 -1.53 -3.62
C PHE A 126 3.14 -1.93 -3.88
N PHE A 127 3.63 -1.62 -5.07
CA PHE A 127 5.06 -1.63 -5.40
C PHE A 127 5.68 -0.27 -5.03
N ILE A 128 6.70 -0.28 -4.17
CA ILE A 128 7.34 0.91 -3.61
C ILE A 128 8.81 0.97 -4.03
N PRO A 129 9.19 1.79 -5.01
CA PRO A 129 10.60 2.08 -5.31
C PRO A 129 11.28 2.79 -4.12
N THR A 130 12.50 2.38 -3.79
CA THR A 130 13.24 2.89 -2.62
C THR A 130 14.54 3.63 -2.95
N TYR A 131 14.83 3.83 -4.24
CA TYR A 131 16.10 4.41 -4.72
C TYR A 131 16.41 5.78 -4.11
N ASP A 132 15.37 6.58 -3.85
CA ASP A 132 15.47 7.93 -3.28
C ASP A 132 15.12 7.96 -1.76
N LEU A 133 14.90 6.80 -1.14
CA LEU A 133 14.52 6.69 0.28
C LEU A 133 15.73 6.43 1.18
N LEU A 134 15.80 7.17 2.29
CA LEU A 134 16.83 7.05 3.31
C LEU A 134 16.34 6.17 4.48
N PRO A 135 17.23 5.57 5.29
CA PRO A 135 16.85 4.83 6.51
C PRO A 135 16.21 5.73 7.58
N GLN A 136 14.89 5.94 7.48
CA GLN A 136 14.07 6.71 8.41
C GLN A 136 12.61 6.22 8.39
N THR A 137 11.80 6.65 9.35
CA THR A 137 10.34 6.44 9.31
C THR A 137 9.67 7.44 8.38
N TYR A 138 8.94 6.92 7.39
CA TYR A 138 8.03 7.65 6.51
C TYR A 138 6.57 7.45 6.96
N LYS A 139 5.69 8.40 6.61
CA LYS A 139 4.24 8.19 6.61
C LYS A 139 3.81 7.88 5.18
N ALA A 140 3.22 6.71 4.93
CA ALA A 140 2.65 6.34 3.65
C ALA A 140 1.15 6.68 3.66
N ASN A 141 0.78 7.81 3.07
CA ASN A 141 -0.60 8.30 3.07
C ASN A 141 -1.35 7.73 1.87
N PHE A 142 -2.58 7.25 2.06
CA PHE A 142 -3.45 6.85 0.97
C PHE A 142 -3.83 8.06 0.12
N ALA A 143 -3.77 7.88 -1.20
CA ALA A 143 -3.96 8.93 -2.17
C ALA A 143 -4.66 8.39 -3.42
N LEU A 144 -5.19 9.30 -4.24
CA LEU A 144 -5.75 8.97 -5.56
C LEU A 144 -5.09 9.83 -6.63
N LYS A 145 -4.55 9.19 -7.68
CA LYS A 145 -3.98 9.87 -8.85
C LYS A 145 -4.71 9.51 -10.13
N ASP A 146 -4.47 10.26 -11.21
CA ASP A 146 -5.02 9.90 -12.51
C ASP A 146 -4.46 8.56 -12.99
N GLY A 147 -5.36 7.63 -13.32
CA GLY A 147 -5.02 6.32 -13.84
C GLY A 147 -4.99 6.29 -15.37
N LEU A 148 -4.66 5.13 -15.94
CA LEU A 148 -4.77 4.89 -17.38
C LEU A 148 -6.23 4.93 -17.88
N ASN A 149 -7.21 4.77 -16.99
CA ASN A 149 -8.62 4.97 -17.28
C ASN A 149 -9.04 6.40 -16.86
N PRO A 150 -9.39 7.30 -17.79
CA PRO A 150 -9.80 8.67 -17.46
C PRO A 150 -11.07 8.76 -16.59
N SER A 151 -11.87 7.68 -16.53
CA SER A 151 -13.09 7.61 -15.73
C SER A 151 -12.88 7.01 -14.33
N LEU A 152 -11.66 6.58 -13.97
CA LEU A 152 -11.39 5.96 -12.67
C LEU A 152 -9.97 6.25 -12.19
N LYS A 153 -9.85 6.98 -11.07
CA LYS A 153 -8.57 7.26 -10.41
C LYS A 153 -7.85 5.96 -10.02
N ALA A 154 -6.53 5.95 -10.12
CA ALA A 154 -5.69 4.88 -9.60
C ALA A 154 -5.43 5.08 -8.10
N ALA A 155 -5.33 3.97 -7.37
CA ALA A 155 -4.86 3.97 -5.99
C ALA A 155 -3.37 4.37 -5.93
N ASP A 156 -3.02 5.19 -4.94
CA ASP A 156 -1.69 5.76 -4.78
C ASP A 156 -1.26 5.74 -3.30
N LEU A 157 0.04 5.78 -3.06
CA LEU A 157 0.60 6.11 -1.75
C LEU A 157 1.56 7.28 -1.92
N VAL A 158 1.30 8.35 -1.17
CA VAL A 158 2.24 9.47 -1.03
C VAL A 158 3.05 9.24 0.24
N LEU A 159 4.31 8.86 0.10
CA LEU A 159 5.23 8.80 1.25
C LEU A 159 5.53 10.21 1.73
N LYS A 160 5.80 10.40 3.02
CA LYS A 160 6.28 11.64 3.65
C LYS A 160 7.41 11.35 4.63
N SER A 161 8.59 11.93 4.41
CA SER A 161 9.75 11.85 5.29
C SER A 161 9.64 12.77 6.52
N GLN A 162 10.58 12.62 7.46
CA GLN A 162 10.64 13.45 8.68
C GLN A 162 11.04 14.91 8.39
N SER A 163 11.86 15.13 7.36
CA SER A 163 12.25 16.46 6.89
C SER A 163 11.10 17.22 6.22
N ASN A 164 9.95 16.56 6.03
CA ASN A 164 8.96 16.91 5.02
C ASN A 164 9.63 16.89 3.63
N LEU A 165 9.72 15.69 3.07
CA LEU A 165 9.92 15.42 1.63
C LEU A 165 8.89 14.34 1.31
N PHE A 166 7.98 14.58 0.36
CA PHE A 166 7.12 13.52 -0.12
C PHE A 166 7.89 12.64 -1.12
N PHE A 167 7.29 11.54 -1.57
CA PHE A 167 7.75 10.74 -2.70
C PHE A 167 6.54 10.12 -3.41
N ASP A 168 6.54 10.13 -4.75
CA ASP A 168 5.53 9.52 -5.62
C ASP A 168 6.20 8.76 -6.77
N THR A 169 6.39 7.47 -6.54
CA THR A 169 6.71 6.48 -7.57
C THR A 169 5.94 5.17 -7.32
N ILE A 170 5.00 5.19 -6.37
CA ILE A 170 4.29 4.01 -5.90
C ILE A 170 3.18 3.64 -6.89
N ILE A 171 3.02 2.34 -7.11
CA ILE A 171 2.01 1.78 -8.02
C ILE A 171 1.17 0.79 -7.23
N GLY A 172 -0.14 1.00 -7.17
CA GLY A 172 -1.08 -0.03 -6.73
C GLY A 172 -1.32 -1.02 -7.85
N GLU A 173 -1.15 -2.31 -7.59
CA GLU A 173 -1.32 -3.38 -8.58
C GLU A 173 -2.49 -4.30 -8.17
N PRO A 174 -3.16 -5.03 -9.09
CA PRO A 174 -2.96 -5.08 -10.54
C PRO A 174 -3.30 -3.77 -11.28
N PRO A 175 -2.82 -3.56 -12.52
CA PRO A 175 -2.07 -4.52 -13.34
C PRO A 175 -0.60 -4.65 -12.93
N PHE A 176 -0.09 -5.89 -12.90
CA PHE A 176 1.31 -6.18 -12.61
C PHE A 176 2.20 -5.97 -13.84
N ILE A 177 3.38 -5.36 -13.64
CA ILE A 177 4.40 -5.28 -14.71
C ILE A 177 5.11 -6.64 -14.87
N ASP A 178 5.52 -7.27 -13.77
CA ASP A 178 6.04 -8.64 -13.74
C ASP A 178 5.60 -9.36 -12.46
N ARG A 179 4.50 -10.12 -12.53
CA ARG A 179 3.93 -10.83 -11.38
C ARG A 179 4.90 -11.82 -10.71
N LYS A 180 5.97 -12.26 -11.39
CA LYS A 180 6.93 -13.24 -10.84
C LYS A 180 7.77 -12.71 -9.67
N LYS A 181 7.75 -11.39 -9.43
CA LYS A 181 8.43 -10.74 -8.30
C LYS A 181 7.65 -10.81 -6.97
N TYR A 182 6.44 -11.35 -6.99
CA TYR A 182 5.49 -11.26 -5.88
C TYR A 182 5.13 -12.66 -5.38
N TYR A 183 6.12 -13.42 -4.89
CA TYR A 183 5.93 -14.82 -4.48
C TYR A 183 4.83 -14.97 -3.42
N ILE A 184 4.68 -14.02 -2.50
CA ILE A 184 3.58 -13.99 -1.53
C ILE A 184 2.19 -14.08 -2.20
N LEU A 185 2.00 -13.53 -3.42
CA LEU A 185 0.71 -13.61 -4.14
C LEU A 185 0.44 -14.98 -4.79
N ASP A 186 1.46 -15.83 -4.92
CA ASP A 186 1.30 -17.20 -5.42
C ASP A 186 1.03 -18.20 -4.28
N LEU A 187 1.01 -17.72 -3.03
CA LEU A 187 0.59 -18.44 -1.81
C LEU A 187 -0.88 -18.19 -1.42
N LEU A 188 -1.64 -17.40 -2.19
CA LEU A 188 -3.02 -16.96 -1.89
C LEU A 188 -4.11 -17.73 -2.65
#